data_AF-A0A195BLH0-F1
#
_entry.id   AF-A0A195BLH0-F1
#
_cell.length_a   1.000
_cell.length_b   1.000
_cell.length_c   1.000
_cell.angle_alpha   90.00
_cell.angle_beta   90.00
_cell.angle_gamma   90.00
#
_symmetry.space_group_name_H-M   'P 1'
#
loop_
_entity.id
_entity.type
_entity.pdbx_description
1 polymer ?
#
loop_
_entity_poly.entity_id
_entity_poly.type
_entity_poly.pdbx_seq_one_letter_code
_entity_poly.pdbx_strand_id
1 'polypeptide(L)'
;MKTSILFMCLLTVAYVTTDLVGLKTLCYNIYECAKKLKKCGNLVIDPLTDIFVWDCALRRVNVINEKNEVIRENGIKYCEDVMLYKKNVDSCKCKVANCIDKECKNLKPIPKYNKEVYCQINCIIKEGVMSNIDCNMYNCSNK
;
A
#
# COMPACT_ATOMS: atom_id res chain seq x y z
N MET A 1 1.13 -40.32 -21.82
CA MET A 1 1.96 -39.51 -20.89
C MET A 1 2.49 -38.23 -21.55
N LYS A 2 1.64 -37.36 -22.11
CA LYS A 2 2.07 -36.07 -22.70
C LYS A 2 1.19 -34.87 -22.32
N THR A 3 0.04 -35.11 -21.68
CA THR A 3 -0.93 -34.09 -21.29
C THR A 3 -0.65 -33.45 -19.91
N SER A 4 0.16 -34.09 -19.05
CA SER A 4 0.43 -33.58 -17.70
C SER A 4 1.40 -32.40 -17.65
N ILE A 5 2.24 -32.20 -18.67
CA ILE A 5 3.25 -31.12 -18.69
C ILE A 5 2.59 -29.76 -18.98
N LEU A 6 1.55 -29.74 -19.82
CA LEU A 6 0.86 -28.51 -20.25
C LEU A 6 0.08 -27.83 -19.12
N PHE A 7 -0.51 -28.61 -18.21
CA PHE A 7 -1.23 -28.07 -17.05
C PHE A 7 -0.30 -27.41 -16.02
N MET A 8 0.92 -27.93 -15.84
CA MET A 8 1.88 -27.37 -14.89
C MET A 8 2.40 -25.99 -15.34
N CYS A 9 2.63 -25.80 -16.65
CA CYS A 9 3.05 -24.51 -17.21
C CYS A 9 1.94 -23.45 -17.17
N LEU A 10 0.67 -23.84 -17.34
CA LEU A 10 -0.45 -22.89 -17.23
C LEU A 10 -0.65 -22.40 -15.80
N LEU A 11 -0.46 -23.26 -14.80
CA LEU A 11 -0.58 -22.89 -13.39
C LEU A 11 0.50 -21.90 -12.94
N THR A 12 1.74 -22.05 -13.42
CA THR A 12 2.83 -21.11 -13.09
C THR A 12 2.62 -19.74 -13.73
N VAL A 13 2.09 -19.66 -14.95
CA VAL A 13 1.79 -18.37 -15.62
C VAL A 13 0.60 -17.66 -14.95
N ALA A 14 -0.42 -18.41 -14.51
CA ALA A 14 -1.55 -17.84 -13.76
C ALA A 14 -1.12 -17.26 -12.40
N TYR A 15 -0.22 -17.93 -11.67
CA TYR A 15 0.29 -17.45 -10.37
C TYR A 15 1.05 -16.12 -10.50
N VAL A 16 1.92 -16.00 -11.51
CA VAL A 16 2.74 -14.79 -11.74
C VAL A 16 1.89 -13.59 -12.15
N THR A 17 0.76 -13.81 -12.84
CA THR A 17 -0.11 -12.71 -13.29
C THR A 17 -1.02 -12.17 -12.19
N THR A 18 -1.49 -13.02 -11.27
CA THR A 18 -2.22 -12.58 -10.07
C THR A 18 -1.33 -11.84 -9.07
N ASP A 19 -0.05 -12.24 -8.93
CA ASP A 19 0.91 -11.67 -7.97
C ASP A 19 1.22 -10.17 -8.19
N LEU A 20 0.82 -9.57 -9.32
CA LEU A 20 1.09 -8.16 -9.63
C LEU A 20 -0.16 -7.27 -9.70
N VAL A 21 -1.37 -7.81 -9.63
CA VAL A 21 -2.61 -7.00 -9.79
C VAL A 21 -2.76 -6.01 -8.62
N GLY A 22 -2.53 -6.48 -7.39
CA GLY A 22 -2.62 -5.65 -6.20
C GLY A 22 -1.56 -4.55 -6.17
N LEU A 23 -0.28 -4.90 -6.40
CA LEU A 23 0.81 -3.94 -6.52
C LEU A 23 0.56 -2.90 -7.62
N LYS A 24 0.06 -3.31 -8.80
CA LYS A 24 -0.31 -2.37 -9.87
C LYS A 24 -1.40 -1.40 -9.43
N THR A 25 -2.44 -1.93 -8.78
CA THR A 25 -3.55 -1.12 -8.25
C THR A 25 -3.05 -0.12 -7.20
N LEU A 26 -2.15 -0.54 -6.31
CA LEU A 26 -1.51 0.34 -5.34
C LEU A 26 -0.77 1.48 -6.04
N CYS A 27 0.15 1.16 -6.95
CA CYS A 27 0.98 2.16 -7.62
C CYS A 27 0.13 3.16 -8.44
N TYR A 28 -0.92 2.68 -9.12
CA TYR A 28 -1.88 3.55 -9.79
C TYR A 28 -2.58 4.50 -8.81
N ASN A 29 -3.06 3.98 -7.68
CA ASN A 29 -3.73 4.80 -6.66
C ASN A 29 -2.79 5.83 -6.04
N ILE A 30 -1.55 5.46 -5.71
CA ILE A 30 -0.52 6.39 -5.20
C ILE A 30 -0.27 7.51 -6.20
N TYR A 31 -0.07 7.17 -7.48
CA TYR A 31 0.15 8.17 -8.53
C TYR A 31 -1.03 9.13 -8.70
N GLU A 32 -2.25 8.60 -8.77
CA GLU A 32 -3.46 9.41 -8.93
C GLU A 32 -3.78 10.25 -7.68
N CYS A 33 -3.44 9.77 -6.49
CA CYS A 33 -3.57 10.53 -5.25
C CYS A 33 -2.52 11.65 -5.17
N ALA A 34 -1.27 11.37 -5.53
CA ALA A 34 -0.19 12.36 -5.56
C ALA A 34 -0.49 13.52 -6.53
N LYS A 35 -1.09 13.25 -7.69
CA LYS A 35 -1.51 14.29 -8.64
C LYS A 35 -2.53 15.27 -8.06
N LYS A 36 -3.45 14.78 -7.23
CA LYS A 36 -4.56 15.58 -6.68
C LYS A 36 -4.14 16.45 -5.51
N LEU A 37 -3.02 16.13 -4.86
CA LEU A 37 -2.48 16.96 -3.80
C LEU A 37 -1.85 18.23 -4.40
N LYS A 38 -2.24 19.39 -3.84
CA LYS A 38 -1.62 20.66 -4.23
C LYS A 38 -0.13 20.59 -3.91
N LYS A 39 0.72 20.75 -4.92
CA LYS A 39 2.17 20.89 -4.72
C LYS A 39 2.43 22.15 -3.91
N CYS A 40 2.99 22.00 -2.71
CA CYS A 40 3.51 23.12 -1.93
C CYS A 40 4.82 23.59 -2.56
N GLY A 41 4.75 24.45 -3.59
CA GLY A 41 5.93 25.00 -4.27
C GLY A 41 6.76 23.95 -5.01
N ASN A 42 8.09 24.15 -5.04
CA ASN A 42 9.06 23.28 -5.74
C ASN A 42 9.51 22.05 -4.93
N LEU A 43 8.80 21.69 -3.85
CA LEU A 43 9.12 20.50 -3.07
C LEU A 43 8.77 19.23 -3.85
N VAL A 44 9.79 18.47 -4.23
CA VAL A 44 9.64 17.11 -4.73
C VAL A 44 9.47 16.20 -3.51
N ILE A 45 8.22 15.88 -3.17
CA ILE A 45 7.90 14.92 -2.13
C ILE A 45 7.78 13.55 -2.79
N ASP A 46 8.50 12.55 -2.28
CA ASP A 46 8.32 11.15 -2.70
C ASP A 46 6.91 10.68 -2.30
N PRO A 47 6.03 10.35 -3.25
CA PRO A 47 4.68 9.88 -2.98
C PRO A 47 4.61 8.66 -2.06
N LEU A 48 5.64 7.81 -2.03
CA LEU A 48 5.69 6.62 -1.18
C LEU A 48 5.91 6.97 0.30
N THR A 49 6.29 8.21 0.62
CA THR A 49 6.51 8.69 1.98
C THR A 49 5.48 9.73 2.45
N ASP A 50 4.57 10.14 1.57
CA ASP A 50 3.56 11.14 1.88
C ASP A 50 2.31 10.50 2.52
N ILE A 51 2.00 10.88 3.75
CA ILE A 51 0.87 10.35 4.53
C ILE A 51 -0.48 10.62 3.84
N PHE A 52 -0.65 11.79 3.20
CA PHE A 52 -1.91 12.14 2.52
C PHE A 52 -2.10 11.33 1.24
N VAL A 53 -1.02 11.01 0.54
CA VAL A 53 -1.06 10.09 -0.61
C VAL A 53 -1.53 8.71 -0.17
N TRP A 54 -0.97 8.20 0.93
CA TRP A 54 -1.36 6.90 1.50
C TRP A 54 -2.79 6.89 2.04
N ASP A 55 -3.24 7.92 2.75
CA ASP A 55 -4.64 8.05 3.20
C ASP A 55 -5.60 7.97 2.00
N CYS A 56 -5.32 8.72 0.93
CA CYS A 56 -6.10 8.67 -0.30
C CYS A 56 -6.07 7.29 -0.97
N ALA A 57 -4.90 6.67 -1.10
CA ALA A 57 -4.75 5.40 -1.78
C ALA A 57 -5.43 4.25 -1.02
N LEU A 58 -5.30 4.20 0.31
CA LEU A 58 -5.87 3.16 1.16
C LEU A 58 -7.40 3.23 1.26
N ARG A 59 -8.00 4.42 1.13
CA ARG A 59 -9.46 4.57 1.00
C ARG A 59 -9.99 3.91 -0.27
N ARG A 60 -9.27 4.03 -1.40
CA ARG A 60 -9.72 3.48 -2.69
C ARG A 60 -9.78 1.95 -2.71
N VAL A 61 -9.08 1.30 -1.78
CA VAL A 61 -9.06 -0.17 -1.64
C VAL A 61 -9.75 -0.63 -0.34
N ASN A 62 -10.55 0.25 0.28
CA ASN A 62 -11.31 -0.04 1.51
C ASN A 62 -10.46 -0.51 2.69
N VAL A 63 -9.17 -0.15 2.75
CA VAL A 63 -8.37 -0.31 3.96
C VAL A 63 -8.75 0.74 5.00
N ILE A 64 -9.16 1.94 4.55
CA ILE A 64 -9.74 2.99 5.40
C ILE A 64 -11.19 3.19 4.99
N ASN A 65 -12.11 3.14 5.95
CA ASN A 65 -13.55 3.27 5.70
C ASN A 65 -14.03 4.74 5.67
N GLU A 66 -15.31 4.94 5.34
CA GLU A 66 -15.95 6.27 5.30
C GLU A 66 -16.03 6.93 6.69
N LYS A 67 -16.00 6.15 7.76
CA LYS A 67 -15.94 6.62 9.16
C LYS A 67 -14.54 7.07 9.57
N ASN A 68 -13.56 7.03 8.65
CA ASN A 68 -12.17 7.38 8.89
C ASN A 68 -11.50 6.48 9.92
N GLU A 69 -11.67 5.17 9.75
CA GLU A 69 -11.07 4.12 10.57
C GLU A 69 -10.34 3.13 9.66
N VAL A 70 -9.18 2.64 10.09
CA VAL A 70 -8.49 1.55 9.41
C VAL A 70 -9.23 0.24 9.71
N ILE A 71 -9.65 -0.48 8.67
CA ILE A 71 -10.18 -1.84 8.79
C ILE A 71 -8.98 -2.77 8.91
N ARG A 72 -8.71 -3.24 10.13
CA ARG A 72 -7.51 -4.00 10.48
C ARG A 72 -7.29 -5.21 9.58
N GLU A 73 -8.33 -6.01 9.35
CA GLU A 73 -8.26 -7.21 8.52
C GLU A 73 -7.91 -6.88 7.07
N ASN A 74 -8.48 -5.80 6.53
CA ASN A 74 -8.18 -5.34 5.18
C ASN A 74 -6.74 -4.85 5.07
N GLY A 75 -6.24 -4.08 6.04
CA GLY A 75 -4.86 -3.62 6.06
C GLY A 75 -3.85 -4.77 6.09
N ILE A 76 -4.08 -5.78 6.93
CA ILE A 76 -3.22 -6.98 7.03
C ILE A 76 -3.29 -7.79 5.74
N LYS A 77 -4.49 -8.04 5.20
CA LYS A 77 -4.67 -8.80 3.96
C LYS A 77 -4.00 -8.10 2.77
N TYR A 78 -4.08 -6.77 2.73
CA TYR A 78 -3.52 -5.99 1.62
C TYR A 78 -1.99 -6.15 1.48
N CYS A 79 -1.28 -6.54 2.54
CA CYS A 79 0.13 -6.94 2.44
C CYS A 79 0.37 -8.09 1.46
N GLU A 80 -0.57 -9.03 1.33
CA GLU A 80 -0.48 -10.14 0.36
C GLU A 80 -0.58 -9.63 -1.07
N ASP A 81 -1.37 -8.58 -1.28
CA ASP A 81 -1.67 -8.04 -2.60
C ASP A 81 -0.55 -7.14 -3.14
N VAL A 82 0.20 -6.47 -2.26
CA VAL A 82 1.15 -5.41 -2.64
C VAL A 82 2.62 -5.77 -2.46
N MET A 83 2.93 -6.86 -1.76
CA MET A 83 4.33 -7.27 -1.54
C MET A 83 4.82 -8.17 -2.68
N LEU A 84 5.83 -7.70 -3.40
CA LEU A 84 6.42 -8.42 -4.54
C LEU A 84 7.03 -9.79 -4.15
N TYR A 85 7.61 -9.87 -2.95
CA TYR A 85 8.27 -11.07 -2.48
C TYR A 85 7.54 -11.67 -1.29
N LYS A 86 7.17 -12.95 -1.37
CA LYS A 86 6.49 -13.69 -0.29
C LYS A 86 7.19 -13.58 1.06
N LYS A 87 8.53 -13.57 1.08
CA LYS A 87 9.34 -13.39 2.31
C LYS A 87 9.06 -12.07 3.06
N ASN A 88 8.54 -11.06 2.38
CA ASN A 88 8.23 -9.74 2.96
C ASN A 88 6.77 -9.65 3.43
N VAL A 89 5.89 -10.56 3.02
CA VAL A 89 4.46 -10.54 3.35
C VAL A 89 4.25 -10.63 4.85
N ASP A 90 4.87 -11.61 5.52
CA ASP A 90 4.69 -11.80 6.97
C ASP A 90 5.25 -10.63 7.77
N SER A 91 6.38 -10.07 7.33
CA SER A 91 6.95 -8.86 7.93
C SER A 91 6.01 -7.66 7.76
N CYS A 92 5.42 -7.47 6.58
CA CYS A 92 4.40 -6.44 6.34
C CYS A 92 3.21 -6.61 7.27
N LYS A 93 2.61 -7.81 7.31
CA LYS A 93 1.44 -8.12 8.16
C LYS A 93 1.70 -7.80 9.62
N CYS A 94 2.85 -8.23 10.14
CA CYS A 94 3.25 -7.97 11.52
C CYS A 94 3.39 -6.47 11.81
N LYS A 95 4.11 -5.74 10.95
CA LYS A 95 4.30 -4.28 11.09
C LYS A 95 2.99 -3.51 11.00
N VAL A 96 2.14 -3.85 10.03
CA VAL A 96 0.81 -3.24 9.85
C VAL A 96 -0.07 -3.51 11.07
N ALA A 97 -0.16 -4.76 11.53
CA ALA A 97 -0.91 -5.10 12.73
C ALA A 97 -0.42 -4.31 13.96
N ASN A 98 0.89 -4.33 14.21
CA ASN A 98 1.50 -3.61 15.33
C ASN A 98 1.22 -2.10 15.27
N CYS A 99 1.27 -1.49 14.09
CA CYS A 99 0.99 -0.07 13.93
C CYS A 99 -0.49 0.28 14.11
N ILE A 100 -1.40 -0.59 13.69
CA ILE A 100 -2.85 -0.41 13.89
C ILE A 100 -3.21 -0.54 15.37
N ASP A 101 -2.64 -1.53 16.05
CA ASP A 101 -2.91 -1.84 17.46
C ASP A 101 -2.22 -0.86 18.43
N LYS A 102 -1.32 -0.01 17.93
CA LYS A 102 -0.57 0.95 18.74
C LYS A 102 -1.40 2.19 19.06
N GLU A 103 -1.57 2.47 20.35
CA GLU A 103 -2.26 3.67 20.81
C GLU A 103 -1.54 4.96 20.38
N CYS A 104 -2.29 5.88 19.77
CA CYS A 104 -1.76 7.12 19.24
C CYS A 104 -1.70 8.25 20.27
N LYS A 105 -0.88 8.03 21.29
CA LYS A 105 -0.50 9.07 22.26
C LYS A 105 0.47 10.03 21.57
N ASN A 106 0.18 11.34 21.62
CA ASN A 106 1.08 12.46 21.26
C ASN A 106 0.99 13.13 19.87
N LEU A 107 0.14 12.73 18.93
CA LEU A 107 -0.03 13.56 17.71
C LEU A 107 -0.88 14.81 18.00
N LYS A 108 -0.48 15.97 17.48
CA LYS A 108 -1.37 17.15 17.54
C LYS A 108 -2.57 16.88 16.65
N PRO A 109 -3.81 17.15 17.10
CA PRO A 109 -4.98 17.02 16.24
C PRO A 109 -4.81 17.94 15.03
N ILE A 110 -4.92 17.38 13.83
CA ILE A 110 -4.98 18.16 12.59
C ILE A 110 -6.46 18.42 12.34
N PRO A 111 -6.93 19.68 12.30
CA PRO A 111 -8.33 19.98 12.03
C PRO A 111 -8.79 19.31 10.72
N LYS A 112 -9.93 18.62 10.76
CA LYS A 112 -10.54 17.83 9.66
C LYS A 112 -9.97 16.42 9.39
N TYR A 113 -8.94 15.97 10.10
CA TYR A 113 -8.36 14.64 9.89
C TYR A 113 -8.35 13.80 11.18
N ASN A 114 -8.69 12.51 11.09
CA ASN A 114 -8.62 11.60 12.22
C ASN A 114 -7.16 11.34 12.58
N LYS A 115 -6.78 11.81 13.77
CA LYS A 115 -5.44 11.66 14.33
C LYS A 115 -4.99 10.20 14.41
N GLU A 116 -5.92 9.27 14.64
CA GLU A 116 -5.65 7.83 14.75
C GLU A 116 -5.13 7.26 13.42
N VAL A 117 -5.86 7.47 12.32
CA VAL A 117 -5.48 6.94 11.00
C VAL A 117 -4.13 7.48 10.54
N TYR A 118 -3.90 8.79 10.74
CA TYR A 118 -2.64 9.44 10.34
C TYR A 118 -1.45 8.90 11.12
N CYS A 119 -1.66 8.61 12.41
CA CYS A 119 -0.68 7.98 13.25
C CYS A 119 -0.30 6.57 12.77
N GLN A 120 -1.32 5.77 12.45
CA GLN A 120 -1.14 4.39 11.99
C GLN A 120 -0.40 4.37 10.64
N ILE A 121 -0.80 5.21 9.68
CA ILE A 121 -0.11 5.33 8.38
C ILE A 121 1.36 5.77 8.59
N ASN A 122 1.59 6.80 9.40
CA ASN A 122 2.94 7.28 9.68
C ASN A 122 3.81 6.21 10.37
N CYS A 123 3.23 5.42 11.28
CA CYS A 123 3.91 4.27 11.89
C CYS A 123 4.35 3.27 10.81
N ILE A 124 3.44 2.88 9.91
CA ILE A 124 3.72 1.91 8.83
C ILE A 124 4.83 2.42 7.90
N ILE A 125 4.81 3.72 7.55
CA ILE A 125 5.86 4.37 6.75
C ILE A 125 7.21 4.30 7.48
N LYS A 126 7.26 4.63 8.78
CA LYS A 126 8.49 4.59 9.59
C LYS A 126 9.04 3.18 9.80
N GLU A 127 8.16 2.18 9.88
CA GLU A 127 8.53 0.77 9.91
C GLU A 127 9.12 0.27 8.57
N GLY A 128 9.13 1.12 7.53
CA GLY A 128 9.79 0.84 6.26
C GLY A 128 9.06 -0.21 5.42
N VAL A 129 7.74 -0.37 5.62
CA VAL A 129 6.93 -1.27 4.78
C VAL A 129 7.04 -0.85 3.31
N MET A 130 7.07 0.46 3.05
CA MET A 130 7.08 1.03 1.70
C MET A 130 8.38 0.74 0.94
N SER A 131 9.49 0.49 1.64
CA SER A 131 10.79 0.16 1.02
C SER A 131 10.78 -1.17 0.26
N ASN A 132 9.77 -1.99 0.47
CA ASN A 132 9.58 -3.27 -0.23
C ASN A 132 8.56 -3.18 -1.37
N ILE A 133 8.09 -1.97 -1.69
CA ILE A 133 7.11 -1.68 -2.73
C ILE A 133 7.86 -1.01 -3.88
N ASP A 134 7.83 -1.63 -5.06
CA ASP A 134 8.44 -1.09 -6.26
C ASP A 134 7.37 -0.65 -7.27
N CYS A 135 7.20 0.66 -7.40
CA CYS A 135 6.31 1.27 -8.38
C CYS A 135 7.01 1.72 -9.67
N ASN A 136 8.28 1.37 -9.88
CA ASN A 136 9.03 1.72 -11.10
C ASN A 136 8.42 1.17 -12.39
N MET A 137 7.56 0.14 -12.30
CA MET A 137 6.78 -0.34 -13.46
C MET A 137 5.86 0.72 -14.07
N TYR A 138 5.50 1.79 -13.34
CA TYR A 138 4.71 2.91 -13.85
C TYR A 138 5.56 4.08 -14.41
N ASN A 139 6.88 4.06 -14.25
CA ASN A 139 7.77 5.07 -14.85
C ASN A 139 7.95 4.88 -16.36
N CYS A 140 7.45 3.79 -16.95
CA CYS A 140 7.58 3.48 -18.38
C CYS A 140 6.48 4.07 -19.27
N SER A 141 5.58 4.93 -18.77
CA SER A 141 4.50 5.53 -19.58
C SER A 141 4.69 7.01 -19.95
N ASN A 142 5.86 7.61 -19.67
CA ASN A 142 6.22 8.95 -20.13
C ASN A 142 7.40 8.90 -21.11
N LYS A 143 7.24 8.15 -22.22
CA LYS A 143 8.05 8.33 -23.43
C LYS A 143 7.15 8.71 -24.57
#